data_AF-A0A7J6RU74-F1
#
_entry.id   AF-A0A7J6RU74-F1
#
_cell.length_a   1.000
_cell.length_b   1.000
_cell.length_c   1.000
_cell.angle_alpha   90.00
_cell.angle_beta   90.00
_cell.angle_gamma   90.00
#
_symmetry.space_group_name_H-M   'P 1'
#
loop_
_entity.id
_entity.type
_entity.pdbx_description
1 polymer ?
#
loop_
_entity_poly.entity_id
_entity_poly.type
_entity_poly.pdbx_seq_one_letter_code
_entity_poly.pdbx_strand_id
1 'polypeptide(L)'
;MDSHLTHPLQEDRIVFIGLRDIDPEERRLLRQSRVKCFTMTDVDRLGISAVMEEALRHINPKGDRPIHLSLDIDGIDPVIAPGTGTKAKGGLTYRESHYICERLAMTGQLGSMDLVEINPVMDMNILRKSKDMASPKSTTSPHPLHMHPIDDESKLADSELEEHLHGDNPLIRGPPTVRLGLELVESALGKTII
;
A
#
# COMPACT_ATOMS: atom_id res chain seq x y z
N MET A 1 9.56 6.05 31.59
CA MET A 1 9.65 4.87 30.70
C MET A 1 8.61 3.89 31.21
N ASP A 2 7.47 3.82 30.53
CA ASP A 2 6.32 3.05 31.00
C ASP A 2 6.64 1.55 31.06
N SER A 3 6.55 1.02 32.28
CA SER A 3 6.87 -0.37 32.65
C SER A 3 5.70 -1.33 32.41
N HIS A 4 4.79 -1.02 31.49
CA HIS A 4 3.52 -1.74 31.32
C HIS A 4 3.47 -2.71 30.14
N LEU A 5 4.47 -2.71 29.24
CA LEU A 5 4.59 -3.75 28.23
C LEU A 5 5.27 -4.97 28.86
N THR A 6 4.48 -6.00 29.17
CA THR A 6 4.99 -7.24 29.79
C THR A 6 5.84 -8.06 28.83
N HIS A 7 5.76 -7.81 27.52
CA HIS A 7 6.52 -8.49 26.47
C HIS A 7 6.84 -7.53 25.30
N PRO A 8 7.73 -6.54 25.46
CA PRO A 8 8.05 -5.61 24.39
C PRO A 8 8.79 -6.33 23.25
N LEU A 9 8.42 -6.02 22.00
CA LEU A 9 9.14 -6.48 20.84
C LEU A 9 10.58 -5.93 20.90
N GLN A 10 11.57 -6.81 20.75
CA GLN A 10 12.97 -6.41 20.85
C GLN A 10 13.36 -5.63 19.59
N GLU A 11 14.09 -4.53 19.76
CA GLU A 11 14.48 -3.63 18.67
C GLU A 11 15.25 -4.35 17.55
N ASP A 12 16.08 -5.33 17.90
CA ASP A 12 16.87 -6.16 16.97
C ASP A 12 16.04 -7.22 16.23
N ARG A 13 14.72 -7.23 16.46
CA ARG A 13 13.75 -8.09 15.77
C ARG A 13 12.76 -7.29 14.92
N ILE A 14 13.05 -6.02 14.69
CA ILE A 14 12.25 -5.11 13.88
C ILE A 14 13.12 -4.60 12.73
N VAL A 15 12.55 -4.60 11.53
CA VAL A 15 13.11 -3.93 10.37
C VAL A 15 12.04 -3.04 9.75
N PHE A 16 12.38 -1.78 9.49
CA PHE A 16 11.58 -0.91 8.63
C PHE A 16 12.13 -0.90 7.21
N ILE A 17 11.25 -0.94 6.21
CA ILE A 17 11.59 -0.89 4.78
C ILE A 17 10.71 0.18 4.13
N GLY A 18 11.30 1.01 3.26
CA GLY A 18 10.57 2.01 2.48
C GLY A 18 10.44 3.38 3.16
N LEU A 19 11.23 3.63 4.22
CA LEU A 19 11.22 4.88 4.95
C LEU A 19 11.66 6.06 4.06
N ARG A 20 10.87 7.14 4.04
CA ARG A 20 11.14 8.32 3.20
C ARG A 20 10.60 9.66 3.74
N ASP A 21 9.56 9.62 4.57
CA ASP A 21 9.00 10.79 5.23
C ASP A 21 8.90 10.51 6.73
N ILE A 22 9.94 10.88 7.47
CA ILE A 22 10.07 10.63 8.91
C ILE A 22 10.32 11.97 9.59
N ASP A 23 9.58 12.23 10.66
CA ASP A 23 9.75 13.47 11.41
C ASP A 23 11.11 13.53 12.15
N PRO A 24 11.58 14.73 12.53
CA PRO A 24 12.90 14.87 13.16
C PRO A 24 13.08 14.07 14.45
N GLU A 25 12.02 13.86 15.22
CA GLU A 25 12.05 13.18 16.50
C GLU A 25 12.05 11.66 16.31
N GLU A 26 11.19 11.12 15.44
CA GLU A 26 11.24 9.71 15.02
C GLU A 26 12.63 9.34 14.47
N ARG A 27 13.19 10.20 13.62
CA ARG A 27 14.55 10.01 13.09
C ARG A 27 15.60 9.98 14.20
N ARG A 28 15.45 10.82 15.23
CA ARG A 28 16.35 10.85 16.39
C ARG A 28 16.24 9.54 17.17
N LEU A 29 15.02 9.05 17.41
CA LEU A 29 14.74 7.80 18.11
C LEU A 29 15.28 6.59 17.35
N LEU A 30 15.02 6.48 16.04
CA LEU A 30 15.53 5.39 15.20
C LEU A 30 17.07 5.35 15.15
N ARG A 31 17.73 6.52 15.14
CA ARG A 31 19.21 6.58 15.21
C ARG A 31 19.79 6.14 16.55
N GLN A 32 18.99 6.21 17.62
CA GLN A 32 19.40 5.82 18.97
C GLN A 32 18.99 4.38 19.32
N SER A 33 18.13 3.75 18.51
CA SER A 33 17.68 2.38 18.71
C SER A 33 18.54 1.37 17.92
N ARG A 34 18.30 0.09 18.15
CA ARG A 34 18.89 -1.01 17.36
C ARG A 34 18.01 -1.45 16.19
N VAL A 35 16.92 -0.73 15.92
CA VAL A 35 15.99 -1.07 14.84
C VAL A 35 16.68 -0.83 13.49
N LYS A 36 16.75 -1.88 12.68
CA LYS A 36 17.33 -1.79 11.34
C LYS A 36 16.33 -1.08 10.41
N CYS A 37 16.83 -0.13 9.63
CA CYS A 37 16.02 0.70 8.75
C CYS A 37 16.60 0.67 7.33
N PHE A 38 15.73 0.45 6.35
CA PHE A 38 16.03 0.61 4.92
C PHE A 38 15.16 1.74 4.38
N THR A 39 15.82 2.81 3.98
CA THR A 39 15.15 3.95 3.33
C THR A 39 14.88 3.64 1.87
N MET A 40 14.07 4.46 1.20
CA MET A 40 13.94 4.35 -0.26
C MET A 40 15.29 4.54 -0.99
N THR A 41 16.23 5.32 -0.44
CA THR A 41 17.60 5.41 -0.97
C THR A 41 18.35 4.07 -0.88
N ASP A 42 18.08 3.25 0.14
CA ASP A 42 18.66 1.91 0.24
C ASP A 42 18.02 0.95 -0.76
N VAL A 43 16.70 1.05 -0.95
CA VAL A 43 15.97 0.28 -1.97
C VAL A 43 16.48 0.62 -3.37
N ASP A 44 16.64 1.90 -3.70
CA ASP A 44 17.18 2.37 -4.98
C ASP A 44 18.60 1.84 -5.23
N ARG A 45 19.44 1.84 -4.19
CA ARG A 45 20.86 1.49 -4.30
C ARG A 45 21.09 -0.03 -4.34
N LEU A 46 20.37 -0.78 -3.52
CA LEU A 46 20.60 -2.22 -3.31
C LEU A 46 19.64 -3.09 -4.13
N GLY A 47 18.48 -2.55 -4.49
CA GLY A 47 17.34 -3.31 -4.99
C GLY A 47 16.58 -4.03 -3.86
N ILE A 48 15.27 -4.17 -4.03
CA ILE A 48 14.40 -4.76 -3.00
C ILE A 48 14.79 -6.20 -2.60
N SER A 49 15.35 -6.97 -3.54
CA SER A 49 15.84 -8.34 -3.29
C SER A 49 16.91 -8.37 -2.20
N ALA A 50 17.96 -7.55 -2.34
CA ALA A 50 19.05 -7.50 -1.39
C ALA A 50 18.58 -6.93 -0.03
N VAL A 51 17.69 -5.93 -0.05
CA VAL A 51 17.07 -5.40 1.16
C VAL A 51 16.32 -6.49 1.92
N MET A 52 15.50 -7.30 1.25
CA MET A 52 14.76 -8.39 1.89
C MET A 52 15.68 -9.48 2.45
N GLU A 53 16.74 -9.85 1.72
CA GLU A 53 17.74 -10.81 2.22
C GLU A 53 18.45 -10.31 3.49
N GLU A 54 18.82 -9.03 3.53
CA GLU A 54 19.45 -8.45 4.72
C GLU A 54 18.46 -8.31 5.88
N ALA A 55 17.23 -7.88 5.61
CA ALA A 55 16.15 -7.77 6.58
C ALA A 55 15.85 -9.12 7.26
N LEU A 56 15.62 -10.18 6.46
CA LEU A 56 15.34 -11.52 6.98
C LEU A 56 16.49 -12.08 7.80
N ARG A 57 17.73 -11.89 7.35
CA ARG A 57 18.94 -12.30 8.08
C ARG A 57 19.08 -11.57 9.41
N HIS A 58 18.67 -10.30 9.47
CA HIS A 58 18.70 -9.51 10.70
C HIS A 58 17.68 -10.03 11.73
N ILE A 59 16.40 -10.15 11.36
CA ILE A 59 15.33 -10.47 12.32
C ILE A 59 15.21 -11.97 12.63
N ASN A 60 15.59 -12.82 11.68
CA ASN A 60 15.40 -14.27 11.76
C ASN A 60 16.58 -15.05 11.14
N PRO A 61 17.80 -14.91 11.68
CA PRO A 61 19.03 -15.49 11.11
C PRO A 61 19.02 -17.02 11.02
N LYS A 62 18.22 -17.68 11.86
CA LYS A 62 18.08 -19.14 11.87
C LYS A 62 16.95 -19.64 10.99
N GLY A 63 16.07 -18.75 10.53
CA GLY A 63 14.86 -19.12 9.83
C GLY A 63 13.98 -20.06 10.67
N ASP A 64 13.84 -19.83 11.98
CA ASP A 64 13.11 -20.72 12.91
C ASP A 64 12.00 -20.03 13.72
N ARG A 65 11.64 -18.79 13.35
CA ARG A 65 10.67 -17.95 14.08
C ARG A 65 9.53 -17.48 13.18
N PRO A 66 8.31 -17.35 13.72
CA PRO A 66 7.24 -16.65 13.02
C PRO A 66 7.63 -15.20 12.72
N ILE A 67 7.26 -14.74 11.53
CA ILE A 67 7.42 -13.37 11.05
C ILE A 67 6.04 -12.73 10.98
N HIS A 68 5.95 -11.49 11.43
CA HIS A 68 4.78 -10.64 11.27
C HIS A 68 5.09 -9.54 10.25
N LEU A 69 4.18 -9.33 9.29
CA LEU A 69 4.25 -8.21 8.35
C LEU A 69 3.21 -7.16 8.75
N SER A 70 3.65 -5.98 9.17
CA SER A 70 2.76 -4.82 9.29
C SER A 70 2.97 -3.94 8.07
N LEU A 71 2.03 -3.99 7.13
CA LEU A 71 2.10 -3.25 5.87
C LEU A 71 1.17 -2.03 5.91
N ASP A 72 1.77 -0.87 6.04
CA ASP A 72 1.12 0.40 5.75
C ASP A 72 1.05 0.59 4.23
N ILE A 73 -0.16 0.74 3.67
CA ILE A 73 -0.33 0.93 2.23
C ILE A 73 0.28 2.25 1.75
N ASP A 74 0.47 3.21 2.66
CA ASP A 74 1.12 4.47 2.36
C ASP A 74 2.63 4.32 2.08
N GLY A 75 3.22 3.18 2.43
CA GLY A 75 4.58 2.79 2.06
C GLY A 75 4.77 2.64 0.54
N ILE A 76 3.68 2.38 -0.18
CA ILE A 76 3.65 2.21 -1.64
C ILE A 76 3.49 3.57 -2.31
N ASP A 77 4.06 3.75 -3.51
CA ASP A 77 3.97 5.02 -4.22
C ASP A 77 2.50 5.42 -4.46
N PRO A 78 2.11 6.69 -4.21
CA PRO A 78 0.72 7.16 -4.37
C PRO A 78 0.15 7.04 -5.79
N VAL A 79 1.00 6.87 -6.81
CA VAL A 79 0.54 6.54 -8.18
C VAL A 79 -0.11 5.15 -8.21
N ILE A 80 0.33 4.24 -7.35
CA ILE A 80 -0.14 2.85 -7.24
C ILE A 80 -1.18 2.73 -6.12
N ALA A 81 -0.96 3.37 -4.97
CA ALA A 81 -1.83 3.37 -3.79
C ALA A 81 -2.42 4.77 -3.48
N PRO A 82 -3.32 5.31 -4.31
CA PRO A 82 -3.88 6.66 -4.10
C PRO A 82 -4.86 6.77 -2.91
N GLY A 83 -5.33 5.67 -2.36
CA GLY A 83 -6.40 5.60 -1.36
C GLY A 83 -5.86 5.52 0.06
N THR A 84 -5.06 6.50 0.49
CA THR A 84 -4.50 6.60 1.85
C THR A 84 -4.44 8.05 2.32
N GLY A 85 -4.44 8.26 3.64
CA GLY A 85 -4.43 9.58 4.29
C GLY A 85 -3.12 10.36 4.11
N THR A 86 -1.97 9.68 4.16
CA THR A 86 -0.65 10.33 4.21
C THR A 86 0.17 9.94 2.98
N LYS A 87 0.18 10.81 1.96
CA LYS A 87 0.86 10.49 0.69
C LYS A 87 2.26 11.05 0.63
N ALA A 88 3.26 10.18 0.54
CA ALA A 88 4.65 10.54 0.28
C ALA A 88 5.10 9.98 -1.08
N LYS A 89 5.61 10.85 -1.97
CA LYS A 89 6.13 10.48 -3.30
C LYS A 89 7.37 9.58 -3.20
N GLY A 90 7.62 8.79 -4.24
CA GLY A 90 8.80 7.93 -4.34
C GLY A 90 8.73 6.75 -3.38
N GLY A 91 7.55 6.14 -3.27
CA GLY A 91 7.33 4.94 -2.46
C GLY A 91 7.71 3.66 -3.20
N LEU A 92 7.43 2.51 -2.58
CA LEU A 92 7.62 1.21 -3.20
C LEU A 92 6.77 1.10 -4.47
N THR A 93 7.33 0.49 -5.51
CA THR A 93 6.58 0.17 -6.72
C THR A 93 5.68 -1.04 -6.51
N TYR A 94 4.68 -1.22 -7.39
CA TYR A 94 3.82 -2.41 -7.40
C TYR A 94 4.63 -3.71 -7.30
N ARG A 95 5.67 -3.85 -8.13
CA ARG A 95 6.52 -5.04 -8.19
C ARG A 95 7.31 -5.27 -6.90
N GLU A 96 7.80 -4.22 -6.27
CA GLU A 96 8.56 -4.33 -5.03
C GLU A 96 7.66 -4.75 -3.87
N SER A 97 6.44 -4.20 -3.79
CA SER A 97 5.46 -4.58 -2.77
C SER A 97 5.06 -6.05 -2.88
N HIS A 98 4.75 -6.52 -4.10
CA HIS A 98 4.48 -7.93 -4.36
C HIS A 98 5.67 -8.81 -3.99
N TYR A 99 6.88 -8.41 -4.40
CA TYR A 99 8.10 -9.15 -4.09
C TYR A 99 8.31 -9.29 -2.57
N ILE A 100 8.07 -8.25 -1.77
CA ILE A 100 8.15 -8.34 -0.30
C ILE A 100 7.21 -9.44 0.22
N CYS A 101 5.93 -9.40 -0.18
CA CYS A 101 4.91 -10.36 0.24
C CYS A 101 5.25 -11.80 -0.19
N GLU A 102 5.62 -12.00 -1.46
CA GLU A 102 6.01 -13.31 -1.99
C GLU A 102 7.25 -13.85 -1.27
N ARG A 103 8.27 -13.02 -1.04
CA ARG A 103 9.49 -13.46 -0.36
C ARG A 103 9.24 -13.85 1.08
N LEU A 104 8.35 -13.15 1.78
CA LEU A 104 7.92 -13.51 3.12
C LEU A 104 7.14 -14.82 3.13
N ALA A 105 6.19 -15.00 2.20
CA ALA A 105 5.45 -16.25 2.06
C ALA A 105 6.38 -17.45 1.81
N MET A 106 7.36 -17.30 0.91
CA MET A 106 8.37 -18.32 0.59
C MET A 106 9.27 -18.71 1.77
N THR A 107 9.35 -17.91 2.83
CA THR A 107 10.05 -18.35 4.05
C THR A 107 9.33 -19.52 4.74
N GLY A 108 8.02 -19.66 4.53
CA GLY A 108 7.17 -20.57 5.30
C GLY A 108 6.95 -20.11 6.75
N GLN A 109 7.34 -18.87 7.08
CA GLN A 109 7.34 -18.35 8.45
C GLN A 109 6.44 -17.13 8.65
N LEU A 110 5.81 -16.60 7.60
CA LEU A 110 4.85 -15.53 7.75
C LEU A 110 3.64 -16.04 8.57
N GLY A 111 3.57 -15.63 9.83
CA GLY A 111 2.57 -16.10 10.78
C GLY A 111 1.35 -15.19 10.88
N SER A 112 1.52 -13.89 10.59
CA SER A 112 0.44 -12.91 10.58
C SER A 112 0.79 -11.70 9.72
N MET A 113 -0.24 -10.99 9.27
CA MET A 113 -0.11 -9.76 8.49
C MET A 113 -1.17 -8.75 8.93
N ASP A 114 -0.74 -7.51 9.11
CA ASP A 114 -1.63 -6.35 9.18
C ASP A 114 -1.52 -5.59 7.86
N LEU A 115 -2.68 -5.17 7.33
CA LEU A 115 -2.78 -4.30 6.15
C LEU A 115 -3.57 -3.06 6.57
N VAL A 116 -2.90 -1.91 6.66
CA VAL A 116 -3.44 -0.71 7.31
C VAL A 116 -3.46 0.50 6.38
N GLU A 117 -4.11 1.57 6.83
CA GLU A 117 -4.24 2.88 6.17
C GLU A 117 -4.93 2.89 4.80
N ILE A 118 -5.68 1.84 4.48
CA ILE A 118 -6.56 1.85 3.30
C ILE A 118 -7.77 2.74 3.56
N ASN A 119 -7.92 3.79 2.74
CA ASN A 119 -9.04 4.71 2.74
C ASN A 119 -9.71 4.77 1.35
N PRO A 120 -10.75 3.96 1.11
CA PRO A 120 -11.43 3.87 -0.19
C PRO A 120 -12.06 5.19 -0.66
N VAL A 121 -12.42 6.08 0.26
CA VAL A 121 -13.00 7.39 -0.09
C VAL A 121 -11.98 8.26 -0.81
N MET A 122 -10.69 8.14 -0.46
CA MET A 122 -9.63 8.91 -1.10
C MET A 122 -9.31 8.44 -2.52
N ASP A 123 -9.49 7.15 -2.82
CA ASP A 123 -9.38 6.63 -4.20
C ASP A 123 -10.43 7.28 -5.10
N MET A 124 -11.70 7.26 -4.67
CA MET A 124 -12.82 7.76 -5.47
C MET A 124 -12.71 9.25 -5.77
N ASN A 125 -12.14 10.03 -4.84
CA ASN A 125 -11.95 11.47 -5.02
C ASN A 125 -10.90 11.80 -6.09
N ILE A 126 -9.91 10.94 -6.31
CA ILE A 126 -8.92 11.13 -7.38
C ILE A 126 -9.56 10.83 -8.74
N LEU A 127 -10.33 9.74 -8.84
CA LEU A 127 -11.03 9.35 -10.07
C LEU A 127 -12.04 10.40 -10.52
N ARG A 128 -12.75 11.03 -9.58
CA ARG A 128 -13.68 12.14 -9.86
C ARG A 128 -12.96 13.38 -10.40
N LYS A 129 -11.87 13.78 -9.75
CA LYS A 129 -11.06 14.93 -10.21
C LYS A 129 -10.47 14.72 -11.61
N SER A 130 -10.07 13.50 -11.97
CA SER A 130 -9.58 13.21 -13.32
C SER A 130 -10.68 13.30 -14.39
N LYS A 131 -11.92 12.91 -14.08
CA LYS A 131 -13.07 13.01 -15.01
C LYS A 131 -13.52 14.47 -15.22
N ASP A 132 -13.56 15.27 -14.16
CA ASP A 132 -13.91 16.70 -14.24
C ASP A 132 -12.92 17.50 -15.09
N MET A 133 -11.65 17.08 -15.11
CA MET A 133 -10.59 17.73 -15.88
C MET A 133 -10.56 17.29 -17.35
N ALA A 134 -11.07 16.09 -17.66
CA ALA A 134 -11.16 15.55 -19.01
C ALA A 134 -12.42 16.01 -19.79
N SER A 135 -13.39 16.64 -19.11
CA SER A 135 -14.60 17.19 -19.72
C SER A 135 -14.47 18.72 -19.85
N PRO A 136 -14.28 19.30 -21.06
CA PRO A 136 -14.26 20.74 -21.21
C PRO A 136 -15.66 21.28 -20.92
N LYS A 137 -15.78 22.19 -19.94
CA LYS A 137 -17.04 22.87 -19.63
C LYS A 137 -17.56 23.59 -20.88
N SER A 138 -18.58 23.04 -21.52
CA SER A 138 -19.35 23.77 -22.53
C SER A 138 -20.15 24.87 -21.83
N THR A 139 -19.80 26.12 -22.13
CA THR A 139 -20.59 27.27 -21.72
C THR A 139 -21.81 27.38 -22.63
N THR A 140 -22.99 26.99 -22.15
CA THR A 140 -24.26 27.41 -22.77
C THR A 140 -25.23 27.92 -21.70
N SER A 141 -25.73 29.12 -21.96
CA SER A 141 -26.63 30.00 -21.19
C SER A 141 -28.01 29.38 -20.85
N PRO A 142 -28.76 29.96 -19.87
CA PRO A 142 -29.95 29.30 -19.32
C PRO A 142 -31.22 29.61 -20.12
N HIS A 143 -32.00 28.57 -20.43
CA HIS A 143 -33.42 28.66 -20.82
C HIS A 143 -34.26 27.56 -20.14
N PRO A 144 -35.57 27.78 -19.90
CA PRO A 144 -36.23 27.27 -18.71
C PRO A 144 -36.90 25.89 -18.86
N LEU A 145 -36.60 25.05 -17.86
CA LEU A 145 -37.37 23.96 -17.22
C LEU A 145 -38.46 23.22 -18.03
N HIS A 146 -38.09 22.01 -18.50
CA HIS A 146 -39.02 20.89 -18.65
C HIS A 146 -38.49 19.74 -17.77
N MET A 147 -39.24 19.37 -16.73
CA MET A 147 -38.87 18.31 -15.79
C MET A 147 -39.23 16.95 -16.40
N HIS A 148 -38.23 16.26 -16.96
CA HIS A 148 -38.27 14.81 -17.16
C HIS A 148 -37.79 14.11 -15.88
N PRO A 149 -38.15 12.83 -15.66
CA PRO A 149 -37.79 12.10 -14.45
C PRO A 149 -36.28 12.11 -14.26
N ILE A 150 -35.83 12.29 -13.02
CA ILE A 150 -34.43 12.15 -12.63
C ILE A 150 -34.10 10.67 -12.80
N ASP A 151 -33.54 10.32 -13.95
CA ASP A 151 -32.90 9.03 -14.14
C ASP A 151 -31.75 8.93 -13.13
N ASP A 152 -31.69 7.78 -12.48
CA ASP A 152 -30.80 7.44 -11.37
C ASP A 152 -29.32 7.42 -11.83
N GLU A 153 -28.71 8.61 -11.99
CA GLU A 153 -27.30 8.81 -12.38
C GLU A 153 -26.31 8.05 -11.47
N SER A 154 -26.75 7.64 -10.28
CA SER A 154 -25.95 6.88 -9.33
C SER A 154 -25.54 5.50 -9.85
N LYS A 155 -26.34 4.88 -10.73
CA LYS A 155 -26.07 3.52 -11.23
C LYS A 155 -25.19 3.45 -12.48
N LEU A 156 -25.13 4.54 -13.26
CA LEU A 156 -24.30 4.61 -14.47
C LEU A 156 -22.83 4.93 -14.16
N ALA A 157 -22.55 5.59 -13.03
CA ALA A 157 -21.20 5.95 -12.64
C ALA A 157 -20.33 4.76 -12.18
N ASP A 158 -20.96 3.69 -11.66
CA ASP A 158 -20.25 2.53 -11.11
C ASP A 158 -19.78 1.54 -12.20
N SER A 159 -20.44 1.46 -13.36
CA SER A 159 -20.11 0.47 -14.40
C SER A 159 -18.96 0.89 -15.33
N GLU A 160 -18.55 2.16 -15.34
CA GLU A 160 -17.51 2.71 -16.24
C GLU A 160 -16.16 2.96 -15.55
N LEU A 161 -15.94 2.45 -14.33
CA LEU A 161 -14.75 2.76 -13.51
C LEU A 161 -13.73 1.62 -13.40
N GLU A 162 -14.04 0.41 -13.86
CA GLU A 162 -13.13 -0.73 -13.76
C GLU A 162 -12.58 -1.10 -15.15
N GLU A 163 -11.57 -0.37 -15.63
CA GLU A 163 -10.74 -0.87 -16.73
C GLU A 163 -9.93 -2.06 -16.19
N HIS A 164 -10.47 -3.26 -16.37
CA HIS A 164 -9.84 -4.50 -15.94
C HIS A 164 -8.69 -4.82 -16.89
N LEU A 165 -7.46 -4.84 -16.37
CA LEU A 165 -6.29 -5.21 -17.14
C LEU A 165 -6.21 -6.73 -17.29
N HIS A 166 -5.59 -7.19 -18.39
CA HIS A 166 -5.27 -8.60 -18.55
C HIS A 166 -4.25 -9.02 -17.46
N GLY A 167 -4.69 -9.85 -16.52
CA GLY A 167 -3.91 -10.25 -15.33
C GLY A 167 -4.62 -9.94 -14.01
N ASP A 168 -5.62 -9.06 -14.03
CA ASP A 168 -6.45 -8.77 -12.86
C ASP A 168 -7.22 -10.02 -12.41
N ASN A 169 -7.29 -10.24 -11.10
CA ASN A 169 -8.14 -11.29 -10.54
C ASN A 169 -9.61 -10.83 -10.62
N PRO A 170 -10.48 -11.49 -11.43
CA PRO A 170 -11.85 -11.03 -11.66
C PRO A 170 -12.76 -11.11 -10.42
N LEU A 171 -12.29 -11.78 -9.36
CA LEU A 171 -12.95 -11.83 -8.07
C LEU A 171 -12.61 -10.63 -7.16
N ILE A 172 -11.54 -9.89 -7.48
CA ILE A 172 -11.10 -8.70 -6.76
C ILE A 172 -11.69 -7.47 -7.46
N ARG A 173 -12.61 -6.80 -6.78
CA ARG A 173 -13.32 -5.60 -7.29
C ARG A 173 -13.16 -4.43 -6.32
N GLY A 174 -13.39 -3.23 -6.84
CA GLY A 174 -13.39 -2.01 -6.06
C GLY A 174 -12.26 -1.04 -6.41
N PRO A 175 -12.09 0.01 -5.58
CA PRO A 175 -11.12 1.06 -5.86
C PRO A 175 -9.66 0.55 -5.93
N PRO A 176 -8.78 1.21 -6.70
CA PRO A 176 -7.43 0.69 -6.99
C PRO A 176 -6.61 0.28 -5.77
N THR A 177 -6.67 1.04 -4.68
CA THR A 177 -5.88 0.77 -3.46
C THR A 177 -6.45 -0.42 -2.69
N VAL A 178 -7.77 -0.60 -2.70
CA VAL A 178 -8.42 -1.78 -2.11
C VAL A 178 -8.03 -3.03 -2.88
N ARG A 179 -8.04 -2.96 -4.22
CA ARG A 179 -7.63 -4.07 -5.09
C ARG A 179 -6.19 -4.47 -4.83
N LEU A 180 -5.28 -3.49 -4.85
CA LEU A 180 -3.87 -3.69 -4.52
C LEU A 180 -3.69 -4.37 -3.16
N GLY A 181 -4.41 -3.90 -2.14
CA GLY A 181 -4.37 -4.50 -0.81
C GLY A 181 -4.71 -6.00 -0.82
N LEU A 182 -5.76 -6.38 -1.55
CA LEU A 182 -6.16 -7.79 -1.68
C LEU A 182 -5.14 -8.61 -2.49
N GLU A 183 -4.59 -8.06 -3.56
CA GLU A 183 -3.53 -8.70 -4.37
C GLU A 183 -2.25 -8.96 -3.55
N LEU A 184 -1.88 -8.05 -2.65
CA LEU A 184 -0.75 -8.22 -1.73
C LEU A 184 -1.02 -9.28 -0.67
N VAL A 185 -2.26 -9.37 -0.16
CA VAL A 185 -2.67 -10.47 0.73
C VAL A 185 -2.58 -11.82 0.00
N GLU A 186 -3.03 -11.89 -1.25
CA GLU A 186 -2.90 -13.11 -2.08
C GLU A 186 -1.43 -13.53 -2.23
N SER A 187 -0.55 -12.57 -2.48
CA SER A 187 0.91 -12.80 -2.59
C SER A 187 1.51 -13.28 -1.27
N ALA A 188 1.08 -12.69 -0.15
CA ALA A 188 1.50 -13.07 1.20
C ALA A 188 1.00 -14.48 1.60
N LEU A 189 -0.10 -14.94 1.02
CA LEU A 189 -0.61 -16.31 1.15
C LEU A 189 0.10 -17.31 0.22
N GLY A 190 1.12 -16.86 -0.52
CA GLY A 190 1.92 -17.70 -1.40
C GLY A 190 1.30 -17.96 -2.77
N LYS A 191 0.29 -17.17 -3.19
CA LYS A 191 -0.15 -17.19 -4.58
C LYS A 191 0.92 -16.51 -5.43
N THR A 192 1.60 -17.31 -6.25
CA THR A 192 2.62 -16.86 -7.21
C THR A 192 2.10 -17.00 -8.62
N ILE A 193 2.77 -16.34 -9.57
CA ILE A 193 2.44 -16.43 -10.99
C ILE A 193 2.63 -17.86 -11.54
N ILE A 194 3.56 -18.64 -10.97
CA ILE A 194 3.89 -20.03 -11.34
C ILE A 194 3.88 -20.98 -10.14
#